data_AF-A0A821Y5Q9-F1
#
_entry.id   AF-A0A821Y5Q9-F1
#
_cell.length_a   1.000
_cell.length_b   1.000
_cell.length_c   1.000
_cell.angle_alpha   90.00
_cell.angle_beta   90.00
_cell.angle_gamma   90.00
#
_symmetry.space_group_name_H-M   'P 1'
#
loop_
_entity.id
_entity.type
_entity.pdbx_description
1 polymer ?
#
loop_
_entity_poly.entity_id
_entity_poly.type
_entity_poly.pdbx_seq_one_letter_code
_entity_poly.pdbx_strand_id
1 'polypeptide(L)'
;MHCLRKIVRRLNKIEQLLSPVDSNDINQWIQNVKEEIKQKVDVITPSPKWQKSIEQQKKQKHAKLHLHPYQQETYQHPCRKLKEYINQRRSDESSRYYFDRFGYRYLESNRVADRDDDLPRFLLTNLIDDTMGIALTRAEIWIQYNLAAWIDSSLQSGKGNQTFEKLQKFYEDYQNAALKWYYSENKSSDPIGYSRFILASLTIIRLIHKNLCKDGRFQRLKLHAIRIPNLLELFEFLVLPNRNDMFHARALYDYFQEFSKKSYPDLLSNIESRNSFGVQFAEQSSEMNETLEKIQEQIEQDKKDKTEEVNKAKEKYEELMKKVIGLKCECESDVKFYYKKCDRCNFERAANNIKVDIYECPMPSERESALAVIFELQMPNEIRCYRDILWLFANRPNPKRSHKMHEWLSSRPHGSKLKEFCKDLHDCKVQLLSARRSLSETHYSAPRSIASASLEEFFFENSLQVQITPTKPATLQDECQTLTPELSDPNY
;
A
#
# COMPACT_ATOMS: atom_id res chain seq x y z
N MET A 1 26.30 11.60 -14.82
CA MET A 1 26.27 10.14 -15.09
C MET A 1 24.90 9.66 -15.58
N HIS A 2 23.82 9.76 -14.80
CA HIS A 2 22.48 9.28 -15.22
C HIS A 2 21.92 9.96 -16.49
N CYS A 3 22.06 11.29 -16.64
CA CYS A 3 21.62 11.98 -17.85
C CYS A 3 22.41 11.56 -19.10
N LEU A 4 23.73 11.35 -18.99
CA LEU A 4 24.59 10.91 -20.09
C LEU A 4 24.26 9.48 -20.53
N ARG A 5 24.01 8.56 -19.59
CA ARG A 5 23.56 7.19 -19.90
C ARG A 5 22.20 7.20 -20.62
N LYS A 6 21.29 8.08 -20.23
CA LYS A 6 19.97 8.24 -20.87
C LYS A 6 20.08 8.84 -22.27
N ILE A 7 20.99 9.80 -22.49
CA ILE A 7 21.28 10.41 -23.80
C ILE A 7 21.88 9.37 -24.75
N VAL A 8 22.89 8.61 -24.31
CA VAL A 8 23.53 7.55 -25.12
C VAL A 8 22.52 6.46 -25.50
N ARG A 9 21.68 6.02 -24.55
CA ARG A 9 20.60 5.05 -24.84
C ARG A 9 19.59 5.58 -25.86
N ARG A 10 19.25 6.88 -25.83
CA ARG A 10 18.35 7.50 -26.81
C ARG A 10 18.98 7.65 -28.19
N LEU A 11 20.27 8.00 -28.27
CA LEU A 11 21.03 8.05 -29.52
C LEU A 11 21.06 6.67 -30.21
N ASN A 12 21.32 5.61 -29.45
CA ASN A 12 21.34 4.25 -29.98
C ASN A 12 19.95 3.80 -30.49
N LYS A 13 18.86 4.22 -29.82
CA LYS A 13 17.49 3.96 -30.30
C LYS A 13 17.18 4.71 -31.60
N ILE A 14 17.67 5.94 -31.76
CA ILE A 14 17.50 6.73 -33.01
C ILE A 14 18.27 6.10 -34.17
N GLU A 15 19.47 5.58 -33.92
CA GLU A 15 20.32 4.96 -34.93
C GLU A 15 19.70 3.68 -35.53
N GLN A 16 18.84 3.00 -34.77
CA GLN A 16 18.13 1.79 -35.20
C GLN A 16 16.85 2.06 -36.01
N LEU A 17 16.42 3.32 -36.14
CA LEU A 17 15.27 3.70 -36.97
C LEU A 17 15.62 3.82 -38.46
N LEU A 18 16.91 3.84 -38.81
CA LEU A 18 17.39 4.05 -40.17
C LEU A 18 17.00 2.87 -41.10
N SER A 19 16.08 3.12 -42.03
CA SER A 19 15.91 2.32 -43.25
C SER A 19 16.44 3.14 -44.43
N PRO A 20 17.04 2.52 -45.47
CA PRO A 20 17.47 3.21 -46.69
C PRO A 20 16.30 3.75 -47.57
N VAL A 21 15.09 3.81 -47.03
CA VAL A 21 13.84 4.18 -47.74
C VAL A 21 13.19 5.45 -47.15
N ASP A 22 13.77 6.05 -46.11
CA ASP A 22 13.20 7.26 -45.48
C ASP A 22 13.60 8.55 -46.21
N SER A 23 12.64 9.48 -46.35
CA SER A 23 12.78 10.76 -47.06
C SER A 23 13.98 11.58 -46.58
N ASN A 24 14.63 12.26 -47.52
CA ASN A 24 15.87 13.03 -47.32
C ASN A 24 15.82 13.98 -46.10
N ASP A 25 14.65 14.56 -45.80
CA ASP A 25 14.44 15.50 -44.69
C ASP A 25 14.56 14.87 -43.30
N ILE A 26 14.15 13.61 -43.13
CA ILE A 26 14.25 12.89 -41.85
C ILE A 26 15.71 12.52 -41.58
N ASN A 27 16.42 12.09 -42.62
CA ASN A 27 17.86 11.83 -42.53
C ASN A 27 18.62 13.12 -42.21
N GLN A 28 18.27 14.24 -42.84
CA GLN A 28 18.88 15.54 -42.56
C GLN A 28 18.60 16.00 -41.12
N TRP A 29 17.36 15.87 -40.63
CA TRP A 29 16.99 16.23 -39.26
C TRP A 29 17.76 15.39 -38.23
N ILE A 30 17.86 14.07 -38.45
CA ILE A 30 18.59 13.16 -37.55
C ILE A 30 20.10 13.50 -37.54
N GLN A 31 20.69 13.80 -38.69
CA GLN A 31 22.11 14.20 -38.74
C GLN A 31 22.36 15.53 -38.02
N ASN A 32 21.46 16.50 -38.18
CA ASN A 32 21.56 17.77 -37.46
C ASN A 32 21.47 17.56 -35.93
N VAL A 33 20.57 16.68 -35.47
CA VAL A 33 20.46 16.30 -34.04
C VAL A 33 21.72 15.58 -33.55
N LYS A 34 22.33 14.68 -34.35
CA LYS A 34 23.59 14.01 -34.00
C LYS A 34 24.73 15.02 -33.81
N GLU A 35 24.82 15.99 -34.71
CA GLU A 35 25.91 16.96 -34.69
C GLU A 35 25.75 17.97 -33.55
N GLU A 36 24.52 18.40 -33.27
CA GLU A 36 24.24 19.28 -32.13
C GLU A 36 24.52 18.58 -30.79
N ILE A 37 24.20 17.29 -30.68
CA ILE A 37 24.50 16.51 -29.47
C ILE A 37 26.02 16.30 -29.33
N LYS A 38 26.74 15.95 -30.39
CA LYS A 38 28.22 15.82 -30.34
C LYS A 38 28.89 17.12 -29.88
N GLN A 39 28.48 18.26 -30.44
CA GLN A 39 29.01 19.57 -30.06
C GLN A 39 28.73 19.92 -28.58
N LYS A 40 27.61 19.44 -28.03
CA LYS A 40 27.21 19.72 -26.64
C LYS A 40 27.65 18.65 -25.63
N VAL A 41 28.06 17.46 -26.08
CA VAL A 41 28.49 16.35 -25.21
C VAL A 41 29.72 16.74 -24.38
N ASP A 42 30.68 17.45 -24.97
CA ASP A 42 31.88 17.90 -24.25
C ASP A 42 31.57 18.94 -23.16
N VAL A 43 30.48 19.70 -23.32
CA VAL A 43 29.97 20.67 -22.34
C VAL A 43 29.22 19.98 -21.19
N ILE A 44 28.61 18.82 -21.46
CA ILE A 44 27.77 18.06 -20.50
C ILE A 44 28.59 16.98 -19.77
N THR A 45 29.77 16.63 -20.28
CA THR A 45 30.66 15.64 -19.68
C THR A 45 31.34 16.24 -18.44
N PRO A 46 31.08 15.73 -17.22
CA PRO A 46 31.73 16.25 -16.02
C PRO A 46 33.23 16.09 -16.11
N SER A 47 33.99 17.07 -15.58
CA SER A 47 35.46 17.04 -15.67
C SER A 47 36.02 15.69 -15.16
N PRO A 48 37.10 15.18 -15.78
CA PRO A 48 37.71 13.91 -15.39
C PRO A 48 38.11 13.84 -13.91
N LYS A 49 38.37 15.00 -13.29
CA LYS A 49 38.69 15.14 -11.86
C LYS A 49 37.46 14.85 -10.97
N TRP A 50 36.27 15.29 -11.38
CA TRP A 50 35.03 15.04 -10.66
C TRP A 50 34.59 13.57 -10.75
N GLN A 51 34.77 12.94 -11.92
CA GLN A 51 34.48 11.51 -12.11
C GLN A 51 35.36 10.62 -11.21
N LYS A 52 36.67 10.91 -11.12
CA LYS A 52 37.59 10.20 -10.22
C LYS A 52 37.22 10.35 -8.74
N SER A 53 36.69 11.51 -8.34
CA SER A 53 36.22 11.75 -6.97
C SER A 53 34.98 10.91 -6.61
N ILE A 54 34.03 10.75 -7.53
CA ILE A 54 32.85 9.89 -7.37
C ILE A 54 33.24 8.40 -7.31
N GLU A 55 34.16 7.96 -8.16
CA GLU A 55 34.65 6.58 -8.17
C GLU A 55 35.41 6.21 -6.90
N GLN A 56 36.20 7.14 -6.35
CA GLN A 56 36.86 6.97 -5.05
C GLN A 56 35.85 6.87 -3.90
N GLN A 57 34.76 7.67 -3.93
CA GLN A 57 33.68 7.58 -2.94
C GLN A 57 32.87 6.28 -3.04
N LYS A 58 32.68 5.72 -4.25
CA LYS A 58 31.94 4.46 -4.45
C LYS A 58 32.75 3.21 -4.10
N LYS A 59 34.07 3.20 -4.31
CA LYS A 59 34.96 2.07 -3.94
C LYS A 59 34.99 1.77 -2.44
N GLN A 60 34.57 2.70 -1.58
CA GLN A 60 34.49 2.47 -0.13
C GLN A 60 33.21 1.77 0.35
N LYS A 61 32.17 1.58 -0.50
CA LYS A 61 30.87 1.07 -0.02
C LYS A 61 30.35 -0.23 -0.64
N HIS A 62 30.86 -0.70 -1.78
CA HIS A 62 30.44 -2.00 -2.33
C HIS A 62 31.60 -2.73 -3.02
N ALA A 63 31.80 -3.99 -2.63
CA ALA A 63 32.73 -4.91 -3.28
C ALA A 63 32.22 -5.28 -4.68
N LYS A 64 33.10 -5.10 -5.67
CA LYS A 64 33.10 -5.69 -7.02
C LYS A 64 31.81 -5.55 -7.84
N LEU A 65 31.66 -4.40 -8.50
CA LEU A 65 31.05 -4.35 -9.84
C LEU A 65 32.17 -4.10 -10.84
N HIS A 66 32.54 -5.14 -11.59
CA HIS A 66 33.47 -5.01 -12.71
C HIS A 66 32.77 -4.24 -13.83
N LEU A 67 33.16 -2.98 -14.02
CA LEU A 67 32.85 -2.22 -15.22
C LEU A 67 33.63 -2.85 -16.38
N HIS A 68 32.95 -3.57 -17.26
CA HIS A 68 33.55 -3.95 -18.54
C HIS A 68 33.76 -2.68 -19.39
N PRO A 69 34.93 -2.52 -20.03
CA PRO A 69 35.13 -1.45 -21.00
C PRO A 69 34.15 -1.64 -22.16
N TYR A 70 33.63 -0.53 -22.65
CA TYR A 70 32.76 -0.38 -23.80
C TYR A 70 33.15 -1.32 -24.94
N GLN A 71 32.44 -2.44 -25.09
CA GLN A 71 32.49 -3.26 -26.30
C GLN A 71 31.29 -2.89 -27.16
N GLN A 72 31.58 -2.47 -28.39
CA GLN A 72 30.63 -2.27 -29.48
C GLN A 72 30.00 -3.62 -29.85
N GLU A 73 29.02 -4.08 -29.08
CA GLU A 73 28.09 -5.10 -29.55
C GLU A 73 26.73 -4.46 -29.79
N THR A 74 26.44 -4.34 -31.08
CA THR A 74 25.23 -3.83 -31.69
C THR A 74 24.01 -4.65 -31.27
N TYR A 75 23.27 -4.18 -30.26
CA TYR A 75 21.92 -4.69 -29.97
C TYR A 75 20.98 -4.29 -31.12
N GLN A 76 20.79 -5.16 -32.10
CA GLN A 76 19.82 -4.94 -33.17
C GLN A 76 18.42 -5.31 -32.69
N HIS A 77 17.57 -4.32 -32.35
CA HIS A 77 16.13 -4.55 -32.22
C HIS A 77 15.41 -3.89 -33.40
N PRO A 78 14.86 -4.67 -34.37
CA PRO A 78 14.13 -4.09 -35.48
C PRO A 78 12.82 -3.47 -34.97
N CYS A 79 12.68 -2.16 -35.08
CA CYS A 79 11.45 -1.41 -34.76
C CYS A 79 10.33 -1.64 -35.81
N ARG A 80 10.03 -2.91 -36.12
CA ARG A 80 9.11 -3.31 -37.20
C ARG A 80 7.68 -2.84 -36.94
N LYS A 81 7.21 -2.91 -35.69
CA LYS A 81 5.87 -2.43 -35.27
C LYS A 81 5.71 -0.91 -35.39
N LEU A 82 6.77 -0.14 -35.11
CA LEU A 82 6.75 1.32 -35.29
C LEU A 82 6.76 1.70 -36.78
N LYS A 83 7.51 0.98 -37.61
CA LYS A 83 7.47 1.13 -39.07
C LYS A 83 6.09 0.80 -39.64
N GLU A 84 5.46 -0.28 -39.19
CA GLU A 84 4.10 -0.64 -39.59
C GLU A 84 3.08 0.44 -39.17
N TYR A 85 3.19 0.97 -37.94
CA TYR A 85 2.34 2.05 -37.46
C TYR A 85 2.51 3.38 -38.24
N ILE A 86 3.76 3.78 -38.50
CA ILE A 86 4.07 5.00 -39.27
C ILE A 86 3.60 4.86 -40.73
N ASN A 87 3.79 3.69 -41.33
CA ASN A 87 3.36 3.43 -42.70
C ASN A 87 1.84 3.35 -42.83
N GLN A 88 1.14 2.74 -41.85
CA GLN A 88 -0.33 2.78 -41.78
C GLN A 88 -0.87 4.20 -41.71
N ARG A 89 -0.23 5.10 -40.94
CA ARG A 89 -0.63 6.51 -40.87
C ARG A 89 -0.26 7.34 -42.10
N ARG A 90 0.81 6.98 -42.83
CA ARG A 90 1.16 7.61 -44.11
C ARG A 90 0.17 7.26 -45.23
N SER A 91 -0.38 6.04 -45.24
CA SER A 91 -1.45 5.66 -46.19
C SER A 91 -2.80 6.36 -45.92
N ASP A 92 -2.99 6.89 -44.70
CA ASP A 92 -4.21 7.60 -44.28
C ASP A 92 -4.20 9.12 -44.58
N GLU A 93 -3.21 9.63 -45.33
CA GLU A 93 -3.14 11.05 -45.71
C GLU A 93 -4.31 11.53 -46.60
N SER A 94 -5.21 10.63 -47.02
CA SER A 94 -6.47 10.98 -47.69
C SER A 94 -7.61 11.33 -46.71
N SER A 95 -7.43 11.11 -45.41
CA SER A 95 -8.45 11.34 -44.37
C SER A 95 -8.28 12.70 -43.67
N ARG A 96 -8.04 13.76 -44.44
CA ARG A 96 -8.13 15.16 -43.95
C ARG A 96 -9.59 15.60 -43.81
N TYR A 97 -10.42 14.93 -43.03
CA TYR A 97 -11.74 15.44 -42.61
C TYR A 97 -12.24 14.51 -41.51
N TYR A 98 -12.25 14.96 -40.25
CA TYR A 98 -13.15 14.55 -39.14
C TYR A 98 -12.62 14.95 -37.75
N PHE A 99 -11.45 15.60 -37.64
CA PHE A 99 -11.00 16.14 -36.35
C PHE A 99 -11.75 17.43 -35.93
N ASP A 100 -12.38 18.14 -36.88
CA ASP A 100 -12.83 19.52 -36.65
C ASP A 100 -14.28 19.66 -36.10
N ARG A 101 -15.07 18.57 -36.02
CA ARG A 101 -16.50 18.68 -35.67
C ARG A 101 -16.94 17.93 -34.41
N PHE A 102 -16.18 16.92 -33.96
CA PHE A 102 -16.51 16.16 -32.73
C PHE A 102 -15.66 16.55 -31.52
N GLY A 103 -14.42 17.04 -31.71
CA GLY A 103 -13.57 17.51 -30.62
C GLY A 103 -14.12 18.76 -29.92
N TYR A 104 -14.62 19.74 -30.69
CA TYR A 104 -15.10 21.00 -30.14
C TYR A 104 -16.41 20.90 -29.36
N ARG A 105 -17.33 19.99 -29.74
CA ARG A 105 -18.63 19.85 -29.05
C ARG A 105 -18.53 19.15 -27.70
N TYR A 106 -17.54 18.25 -27.52
CA TYR A 106 -17.29 17.60 -26.23
C TYR A 106 -16.35 18.42 -25.33
N LEU A 107 -15.48 19.26 -25.92
CA LEU A 107 -14.68 20.25 -25.20
C LEU A 107 -15.54 21.38 -24.61
N GLU A 108 -16.67 21.76 -25.23
CA GLU A 108 -17.63 22.71 -24.65
C GLU A 108 -18.51 22.09 -23.56
N SER A 109 -18.87 20.81 -23.65
CA SER A 109 -19.66 20.13 -22.61
C SER A 109 -18.89 19.97 -21.29
N ASN A 110 -17.56 19.93 -21.32
CA ASN A 110 -16.70 19.89 -20.12
C ASN A 110 -16.24 21.27 -19.64
N ARG A 111 -16.73 22.38 -20.23
CA ARG A 111 -16.66 23.71 -19.58
C ARG A 111 -17.67 23.85 -18.45
N VAL A 112 -18.60 22.91 -18.30
CA VAL A 112 -19.52 22.85 -17.18
C VAL A 112 -18.87 22.00 -16.08
N ALA A 113 -18.14 22.70 -15.18
CA ALA A 113 -17.70 22.29 -13.83
C ALA A 113 -16.19 22.06 -13.54
N ASP A 114 -15.26 22.52 -14.38
CA ASP A 114 -13.92 22.91 -13.87
C ASP A 114 -14.07 24.31 -13.25
N ARG A 115 -14.46 24.38 -11.98
CA ARG A 115 -14.00 25.52 -11.16
C ARG A 115 -12.53 25.22 -10.90
N ASP A 116 -11.62 26.11 -11.27
CA ASP A 116 -10.16 25.95 -11.10
C ASP A 116 -9.71 25.61 -9.65
N ASP A 117 -10.64 25.60 -8.68
CA ASP A 117 -10.42 25.37 -7.25
C ASP A 117 -10.78 23.96 -6.72
N ASP A 118 -11.30 23.03 -7.53
CA ASP A 118 -11.67 21.67 -7.06
C ASP A 118 -10.82 20.57 -7.73
N LEU A 119 -10.77 19.37 -7.12
CA LEU A 119 -10.05 18.23 -7.68
C LEU A 119 -10.63 17.84 -9.06
N PRO A 120 -9.79 17.44 -10.04
CA PRO A 120 -10.29 17.02 -11.34
C PRO A 120 -11.31 15.88 -11.19
N ARG A 121 -12.53 16.11 -11.66
CA ARG A 121 -13.58 15.10 -11.61
C ARG A 121 -13.41 14.15 -12.77
N PHE A 122 -13.06 12.92 -12.47
CA PHE A 122 -13.06 11.88 -13.47
C PHE A 122 -14.49 11.35 -13.65
N LEU A 123 -15.20 11.79 -14.68
CA LEU A 123 -16.38 11.07 -15.16
C LEU A 123 -15.90 9.83 -15.95
N LEU A 124 -15.32 8.85 -15.25
CA LEU A 124 -14.71 7.64 -15.83
C LEU A 124 -15.73 6.65 -16.38
N THR A 125 -17.02 6.87 -16.17
CA THR A 125 -18.04 5.86 -16.47
C THR A 125 -18.44 5.78 -17.93
N ASN A 126 -18.06 6.73 -18.81
CA ASN A 126 -18.53 6.76 -20.20
C ASN A 126 -17.51 7.28 -21.25
N LEU A 127 -16.22 7.39 -20.90
CA LEU A 127 -15.22 7.88 -21.87
C LEU A 127 -14.83 6.76 -22.84
N ILE A 128 -14.99 7.03 -24.14
CA ILE A 128 -14.47 6.20 -25.23
C ILE A 128 -12.95 6.14 -25.09
N ASP A 129 -12.34 4.97 -25.33
CA ASP A 129 -10.89 4.69 -25.15
C ASP A 129 -9.99 5.87 -25.59
N ASP A 130 -10.23 6.44 -26.77
CA ASP A 130 -9.41 7.55 -27.33
C ASP A 130 -9.35 8.82 -26.47
N THR A 131 -10.30 9.03 -25.55
CA THR A 131 -10.36 10.22 -24.68
C THR A 131 -9.74 10.01 -23.30
N MET A 132 -9.51 8.75 -22.89
CA MET A 132 -8.96 8.40 -21.57
C MET A 132 -7.53 8.93 -21.38
N GLY A 133 -6.67 8.74 -22.39
CA GLY A 133 -5.28 9.23 -22.34
C GLY A 133 -5.18 10.74 -22.18
N ILE A 134 -6.09 11.50 -22.80
CA ILE A 134 -6.17 12.97 -22.66
C ILE A 134 -6.59 13.35 -21.24
N ALA A 135 -7.62 12.70 -20.70
CA ALA A 135 -8.10 12.95 -19.33
C ALA A 135 -7.02 12.67 -18.28
N LEU A 136 -6.30 11.54 -18.41
CA LEU A 136 -5.19 11.19 -17.53
C LEU A 136 -4.05 12.20 -17.62
N THR A 137 -3.68 12.62 -18.83
CA THR A 137 -2.64 13.64 -19.03
C THR A 137 -3.03 14.97 -18.40
N ARG A 138 -4.29 15.40 -18.52
CA ARG A 138 -4.78 16.64 -17.88
C ARG A 138 -4.73 16.55 -16.36
N ALA A 139 -5.12 15.41 -15.78
CA ALA A 139 -5.02 15.19 -14.34
C ALA A 139 -3.57 15.19 -13.86
N GLU A 140 -2.64 14.57 -14.59
CA GLU A 140 -1.21 14.56 -14.28
C GLU A 140 -0.60 15.97 -14.30
N ILE A 141 -0.96 16.78 -15.29
CA ILE A 141 -0.58 18.20 -15.36
C ILE A 141 -1.16 18.95 -14.17
N TRP A 142 -2.45 18.78 -13.87
CA TRP A 142 -3.09 19.44 -12.72
C TRP A 142 -2.42 19.06 -11.39
N ILE A 143 -2.10 17.78 -11.18
CA ILE A 143 -1.38 17.29 -9.99
C ILE A 143 -0.03 18.00 -9.86
N GLN A 144 0.68 18.17 -10.97
CA GLN A 144 2.00 18.79 -10.98
C GLN A 144 1.96 20.28 -10.63
N TYR A 145 0.99 21.04 -11.15
CA TYR A 145 0.99 22.50 -11.06
C TYR A 145 0.02 23.09 -10.04
N ASN A 146 -1.08 22.40 -9.72
CA ASN A 146 -2.18 22.97 -8.93
C ASN A 146 -2.41 22.28 -7.58
N LEU A 147 -2.05 20.99 -7.43
CA LEU A 147 -2.35 20.23 -6.21
C LEU A 147 -1.77 20.85 -4.93
N ALA A 148 -0.57 21.45 -5.00
CA ALA A 148 0.03 22.08 -3.82
C ALA A 148 -0.81 23.26 -3.31
N ALA A 149 -1.22 24.16 -4.22
CA ALA A 149 -2.06 25.30 -3.89
C ALA A 149 -3.46 24.85 -3.43
N TRP A 150 -4.01 23.80 -4.04
CA TRP A 150 -5.29 23.22 -3.66
C TRP A 150 -5.26 22.66 -2.22
N ILE A 151 -4.21 21.92 -1.84
CA ILE A 151 -4.07 21.42 -0.46
C ILE A 151 -3.95 22.59 0.52
N ASP A 152 -3.08 23.56 0.24
CA ASP A 152 -2.85 24.70 1.15
C ASP A 152 -4.15 25.52 1.35
N SER A 153 -4.90 25.80 0.29
CA SER A 153 -6.19 26.50 0.35
C SER A 153 -7.26 25.68 1.11
N SER A 154 -7.33 24.39 0.83
CA SER A 154 -8.32 23.50 1.46
C SER A 154 -8.09 23.36 2.97
N LEU A 155 -6.82 23.30 3.40
CA LEU A 155 -6.45 23.26 4.82
C LEU A 155 -6.78 24.59 5.55
N GLN A 156 -6.58 25.74 4.89
CA GLN A 156 -6.91 27.06 5.46
C GLN A 156 -8.42 27.26 5.63
N SER A 157 -9.24 26.62 4.81
CA SER A 157 -10.71 26.71 4.89
C SER A 157 -11.34 25.98 6.08
N GLY A 158 -10.54 25.36 6.96
CA GLY A 158 -11.02 24.62 8.14
C GLY A 158 -11.62 23.24 7.85
N LYS A 159 -11.54 22.76 6.60
CA LYS A 159 -12.07 21.45 6.15
C LYS A 159 -10.98 20.37 6.05
N GLY A 160 -10.02 20.39 6.98
CA GLY A 160 -8.83 19.53 6.93
C GLY A 160 -9.15 18.04 6.77
N ASN A 161 -10.03 17.50 7.60
CA ASN A 161 -10.40 16.07 7.57
C ASN A 161 -11.00 15.65 6.22
N GLN A 162 -11.94 16.44 5.67
CA GLN A 162 -12.58 16.15 4.39
C GLN A 162 -11.61 16.29 3.20
N THR A 163 -10.55 17.08 3.36
CA THR A 163 -9.57 17.33 2.29
C THR A 163 -8.78 16.06 1.98
N PHE A 164 -8.28 15.37 3.01
CA PHE A 164 -7.50 14.13 2.83
C PHE A 164 -8.35 12.98 2.31
N GLU A 165 -9.61 12.86 2.74
CA GLU A 165 -10.56 11.87 2.20
C GLU A 165 -10.86 12.08 0.72
N LYS A 166 -11.12 13.33 0.33
CA LYS A 166 -11.31 13.68 -1.09
C LYS A 166 -10.08 13.34 -1.92
N LEU A 167 -8.89 13.61 -1.38
CA LEU A 167 -7.63 13.32 -2.06
C LEU A 167 -7.35 11.82 -2.16
N GLN A 168 -7.68 11.04 -1.12
CA GLN A 168 -7.61 9.58 -1.15
C GLN A 168 -8.53 9.03 -2.24
N LYS A 169 -9.79 9.45 -2.28
CA LYS A 169 -10.76 9.01 -3.29
C LYS A 169 -10.30 9.37 -4.70
N PHE A 170 -9.83 10.60 -4.90
CA PHE A 170 -9.25 11.03 -6.16
C PHE A 170 -8.05 10.16 -6.58
N TYR A 171 -7.16 9.83 -5.66
CA TYR A 171 -6.00 8.97 -5.93
C TYR A 171 -6.43 7.54 -6.31
N GLU A 172 -7.44 6.98 -5.64
CA GLU A 172 -8.00 5.67 -5.96
C GLU A 172 -8.58 5.63 -7.38
N ASP A 173 -9.41 6.62 -7.72
CA ASP A 173 -10.00 6.74 -9.05
C ASP A 173 -8.92 6.94 -10.13
N TYR A 174 -7.94 7.81 -9.87
CA TYR A 174 -6.81 8.07 -10.74
C TYR A 174 -5.97 6.81 -10.96
N GLN A 175 -5.54 6.12 -9.89
CA GLN A 175 -4.72 4.94 -9.98
C GLN A 175 -5.43 3.83 -10.76
N ASN A 176 -6.72 3.61 -10.48
CA ASN A 176 -7.51 2.61 -11.20
C ASN A 176 -7.59 2.91 -12.70
N ALA A 177 -7.81 4.18 -13.09
CA ALA A 177 -7.85 4.58 -14.49
C ALA A 177 -6.46 4.49 -15.15
N ALA A 178 -5.43 5.02 -14.50
CA ALA A 178 -4.06 5.06 -15.01
C ALA A 178 -3.48 3.64 -15.18
N LEU A 179 -3.70 2.74 -14.21
CA LEU A 179 -3.21 1.37 -14.33
C LEU A 179 -3.97 0.58 -15.40
N LYS A 180 -5.30 0.76 -15.54
CA LYS A 180 -6.06 0.13 -16.64
C LYS A 180 -5.60 0.60 -18.01
N TRP A 181 -5.16 1.85 -18.13
CA TRP A 181 -4.79 2.47 -19.39
C TRP A 181 -3.32 2.27 -19.76
N TYR A 182 -2.40 2.49 -18.82
CA TYR A 182 -0.95 2.45 -19.07
C TYR A 182 -0.33 1.07 -18.85
N TYR A 183 -0.93 0.23 -18.00
CA TYR A 183 -0.41 -1.09 -17.66
C TYR A 183 -1.31 -2.20 -18.22
N SER A 184 -0.70 -3.23 -18.82
CA SER A 184 -1.43 -4.42 -19.24
C SER A 184 -0.55 -5.66 -19.15
N GLU A 185 -1.05 -6.71 -18.51
CA GLU A 185 -0.43 -8.04 -18.50
C GLU A 185 -0.53 -8.73 -19.88
N ASN A 186 -1.53 -8.35 -20.69
CA ASN A 186 -1.90 -9.05 -21.94
C ASN A 186 -1.70 -8.22 -23.22
N LYS A 187 -1.33 -6.93 -23.11
CA LYS A 187 -1.11 -6.01 -24.23
C LYS A 187 0.22 -5.25 -24.05
N SER A 188 0.62 -4.49 -25.07
CA SER A 188 1.74 -3.54 -24.95
C SER A 188 1.40 -2.49 -23.89
N SER A 189 2.19 -2.40 -22.83
CA SER A 189 2.13 -1.29 -21.88
C SER A 189 2.54 0.03 -22.54
N ASP A 190 2.11 1.18 -22.00
CA ASP A 190 2.59 2.53 -22.37
C ASP A 190 3.66 2.96 -21.35
N PRO A 191 4.96 2.83 -21.66
CA PRO A 191 6.03 3.14 -20.70
C PRO A 191 6.12 4.62 -20.34
N ILE A 192 5.74 5.51 -21.26
CA ILE A 192 5.78 6.96 -21.03
C ILE A 192 4.63 7.32 -20.08
N GLY A 193 3.43 6.82 -20.37
CA GLY A 193 2.27 6.98 -19.51
C GLY A 193 2.47 6.39 -18.12
N TYR A 194 2.99 5.17 -18.03
CA TYR A 194 3.30 4.54 -16.74
C TYR A 194 4.35 5.36 -15.97
N SER A 195 5.35 5.93 -16.65
CA SER A 195 6.31 6.84 -16.01
C SER A 195 5.65 8.10 -15.45
N ARG A 196 4.68 8.70 -16.16
CA ARG A 196 3.91 9.85 -15.65
C ARG A 196 3.05 9.46 -14.47
N PHE A 197 2.41 8.30 -14.50
CA PHE A 197 1.66 7.76 -13.36
C PHE A 197 2.52 7.62 -12.10
N ILE A 198 3.73 7.08 -12.24
CA ILE A 198 4.69 6.99 -11.11
C ILE A 198 5.02 8.38 -10.58
N LEU A 199 5.37 9.34 -11.46
CA LEU A 199 5.70 10.70 -11.03
C LEU A 199 4.52 11.39 -10.33
N ALA A 200 3.32 11.35 -10.90
CA ALA A 200 2.12 11.97 -10.34
C ALA A 200 1.77 11.38 -8.96
N SER A 201 1.84 10.05 -8.82
CA SER A 201 1.60 9.36 -7.55
C SER A 201 2.59 9.79 -6.47
N LEU A 202 3.88 9.84 -6.81
CA LEU A 202 4.93 10.30 -5.91
C LEU A 202 4.80 11.79 -5.55
N THR A 203 4.28 12.62 -6.45
CA THR A 203 3.96 14.03 -6.16
C THR A 203 2.86 14.14 -5.11
N ILE A 204 1.78 13.38 -5.25
CA ILE A 204 0.68 13.33 -4.27
C ILE A 204 1.23 12.90 -2.91
N ILE A 205 1.94 11.78 -2.85
CA ILE A 205 2.55 11.24 -1.62
C ILE A 205 3.46 12.28 -0.96
N ARG A 206 4.35 12.92 -1.73
CA ARG A 206 5.26 13.95 -1.22
C ARG A 206 4.51 15.14 -0.65
N LEU A 207 3.48 15.64 -1.34
CA LEU A 207 2.74 16.83 -0.92
C LEU A 207 1.92 16.57 0.35
N ILE A 208 1.27 15.41 0.44
CA ILE A 208 0.59 14.98 1.66
C ILE A 208 1.59 14.89 2.82
N HIS A 209 2.69 14.17 2.64
CA HIS A 209 3.70 14.01 3.67
C HIS A 209 4.29 15.34 4.15
N LYS A 210 4.65 16.23 3.21
CA LYS A 210 5.16 17.57 3.57
C LYS A 210 4.15 18.37 4.39
N ASN A 211 2.86 18.30 4.07
CA ASN A 211 1.83 19.02 4.82
C ASN A 211 1.58 18.40 6.20
N LEU A 212 1.55 17.07 6.32
CA LEU A 212 1.49 16.41 7.62
C LEU A 212 2.69 16.79 8.50
N CYS A 213 3.89 16.85 7.94
CA CYS A 213 5.09 17.31 8.66
C CYS A 213 5.03 18.78 9.14
N LYS A 214 4.16 19.63 8.58
CA LYS A 214 3.95 21.01 9.06
C LYS A 214 3.01 21.05 10.26
N ASP A 215 2.05 20.12 10.35
CA ASP A 215 1.10 20.03 11.46
C ASP A 215 1.85 19.66 12.76
N GLY A 216 1.59 20.42 13.83
CA GLY A 216 2.11 20.19 15.18
C GLY A 216 1.92 18.76 15.68
N ARG A 217 0.79 18.14 15.35
CA ARG A 217 0.42 16.78 15.78
C ARG A 217 1.28 15.71 15.12
N PHE A 218 1.77 15.96 13.91
CA PHE A 218 2.43 14.93 13.08
C PHE A 218 3.89 15.26 12.71
N GLN A 219 4.49 16.28 13.34
CA GLN A 219 5.86 16.73 13.01
C GLN A 219 6.89 15.61 13.07
N ARG A 220 6.67 14.59 13.92
CA ARG A 220 7.56 13.44 14.07
C ARG A 220 7.77 12.68 12.78
N LEU A 221 6.82 12.70 11.82
CA LEU A 221 6.96 12.08 10.50
C LEU A 221 8.28 12.45 9.79
N LYS A 222 8.86 13.63 10.08
CA LYS A 222 10.19 14.04 9.58
C LYS A 222 11.33 13.08 9.92
N LEU A 223 11.17 12.29 10.98
CA LEU A 223 12.13 11.31 11.49
C LEU A 223 11.84 9.88 11.01
N HIS A 224 10.67 9.64 10.41
CA HIS A 224 10.25 8.33 9.92
C HIS A 224 10.69 8.10 8.48
N ALA A 225 11.04 6.85 8.19
CA ALA A 225 11.41 6.47 6.85
C ALA A 225 10.19 6.42 5.93
N ILE A 226 10.42 6.64 4.63
CA ILE A 226 9.46 6.28 3.58
C ILE A 226 10.14 5.22 2.73
N ARG A 227 9.89 3.95 3.02
CA ARG A 227 10.50 2.82 2.31
C ARG A 227 9.46 2.21 1.38
N ILE A 228 9.48 2.66 0.15
CA ILE A 228 8.77 1.99 -0.94
C ILE A 228 9.78 1.05 -1.61
N PRO A 229 9.51 -0.27 -1.66
CA PRO A 229 10.41 -1.25 -2.24
C PRO A 229 10.83 -0.87 -3.67
N ASN A 230 12.13 -1.00 -3.97
CA ASN A 230 12.73 -0.77 -5.28
C ASN A 230 12.53 0.64 -5.89
N LEU A 231 12.01 1.60 -5.12
CA LEU A 231 11.62 2.90 -5.65
C LEU A 231 12.79 3.67 -6.25
N LEU A 232 13.94 3.70 -5.57
CA LEU A 232 15.09 4.48 -6.00
C LEU A 232 15.72 3.89 -7.26
N GLU A 233 15.72 2.57 -7.39
CA GLU A 233 16.14 1.84 -8.58
C GLU A 233 15.19 2.12 -9.75
N LEU A 234 13.88 2.17 -9.51
CA LEU A 234 12.86 2.40 -10.53
C LEU A 234 13.04 3.73 -11.29
N PHE A 235 13.58 4.77 -10.64
CA PHE A 235 13.89 6.06 -11.29
C PHE A 235 14.86 5.92 -12.48
N GLU A 236 15.69 4.88 -12.51
CA GLU A 236 16.62 4.63 -13.63
C GLU A 236 15.90 4.16 -14.90
N PHE A 237 14.71 3.58 -14.76
CA PHE A 237 13.93 2.97 -15.84
C PHE A 237 12.83 3.89 -16.37
N LEU A 238 12.53 5.00 -15.70
CA LEU A 238 11.49 5.95 -16.13
C LEU A 238 11.78 6.55 -17.52
N VAL A 239 10.79 6.48 -18.40
CA VAL A 239 10.82 7.03 -19.76
C VAL A 239 10.29 8.47 -19.75
N LEU A 240 11.20 9.44 -19.61
CA LEU A 240 10.87 10.86 -19.41
C LEU A 240 11.28 11.70 -20.61
N PRO A 241 10.43 11.86 -21.65
CA PRO A 241 10.83 12.47 -22.92
C PRO A 241 11.19 13.95 -22.78
N ASN A 242 10.49 14.68 -21.91
CA ASN A 242 10.64 16.12 -21.77
C ASN A 242 11.57 16.51 -20.61
N ARG A 243 12.09 17.74 -20.66
CA ARG A 243 13.03 18.29 -19.67
C ARG A 243 12.36 18.47 -18.30
N ASN A 244 11.11 18.93 -18.27
CA ASN A 244 10.40 19.23 -17.04
C ASN A 244 10.15 17.98 -16.19
N ASP A 245 9.79 16.85 -16.81
CA ASP A 245 9.63 15.56 -16.13
C ASP A 245 10.96 15.08 -15.53
N MET A 246 12.09 15.36 -16.20
CA MET A 246 13.41 15.02 -15.64
C MET A 246 13.76 15.84 -14.41
N PHE A 247 13.46 17.15 -14.40
CA PHE A 247 13.62 17.98 -13.20
C PHE A 247 12.69 17.53 -12.08
N HIS A 248 11.44 17.23 -12.43
CA HIS A 248 10.45 16.75 -11.48
C HIS A 248 10.87 15.42 -10.86
N ALA A 249 11.30 14.46 -11.69
CA ALA A 249 11.82 13.17 -11.24
C ALA A 249 13.05 13.35 -10.34
N ARG A 250 13.95 14.28 -10.64
CA ARG A 250 15.10 14.58 -9.77
C ARG A 250 14.65 15.06 -8.39
N ALA A 251 13.72 16.01 -8.35
CA ALA A 251 13.21 16.56 -7.09
C ALA A 251 12.46 15.51 -6.26
N LEU A 252 11.75 14.57 -6.89
CA LEU A 252 11.13 13.44 -6.21
C LEU A 252 12.17 12.43 -5.72
N TYR A 253 13.14 12.07 -6.55
CA TYR A 253 14.24 11.17 -6.18
C TYR A 253 14.98 11.67 -4.94
N ASP A 254 15.39 12.94 -4.94
CA ASP A 254 16.14 13.53 -3.82
C ASP A 254 15.30 13.50 -2.52
N TYR A 255 13.99 13.78 -2.63
CA TYR A 255 13.07 13.70 -1.50
C TYR A 255 12.97 12.29 -0.92
N PHE A 256 12.62 11.29 -1.73
CA PHE A 256 12.45 9.91 -1.25
C PHE A 256 13.78 9.27 -0.84
N GLN A 257 14.91 9.69 -1.42
CA GLN A 257 16.23 9.26 -0.98
C GLN A 257 16.60 9.83 0.40
N GLU A 258 16.21 11.07 0.71
CA GLU A 258 16.39 11.62 2.06
C GLU A 258 15.57 10.81 3.07
N PHE A 259 14.30 10.54 2.76
CA PHE A 259 13.39 9.83 3.65
C PHE A 259 13.69 8.33 3.77
N SER A 260 14.25 7.68 2.75
CA SER A 260 14.62 6.25 2.86
C SER A 260 15.73 6.00 3.88
N LYS A 261 16.56 7.02 4.17
CA LYS A 261 17.69 6.97 5.10
C LYS A 261 17.33 7.30 6.55
N LYS A 262 16.07 7.69 6.82
CA LYS A 262 15.66 8.03 8.19
C LYS A 262 15.69 6.78 9.08
N SER A 263 15.98 7.00 10.35
CA SER A 263 16.26 5.92 11.30
C SER A 263 15.00 5.24 11.84
N TYR A 264 13.87 5.96 11.91
CA TYR A 264 12.65 5.38 12.45
C TYR A 264 11.87 4.58 11.38
N PRO A 265 11.10 3.56 11.80
CA PRO A 265 10.29 2.75 10.89
C PRO A 265 9.35 3.60 10.03
N ASP A 266 8.99 3.09 8.86
CA ASP A 266 7.93 3.67 8.05
C ASP A 266 6.53 3.37 8.63
N LEU A 267 5.49 3.95 8.03
CA LEU A 267 4.11 3.77 8.48
C LEU A 267 3.49 2.41 8.11
N LEU A 268 4.17 1.59 7.32
CA LEU A 268 3.67 0.32 6.79
C LEU A 268 4.39 -0.90 7.39
N SER A 269 5.41 -0.70 8.23
CA SER A 269 6.23 -1.77 8.79
C SER A 269 6.62 -1.51 10.25
N ASN A 270 6.90 -2.59 10.99
CA ASN A 270 7.35 -2.56 12.38
C ASN A 270 6.49 -1.67 13.30
N ILE A 271 5.16 -1.80 13.19
CA ILE A 271 4.22 -0.94 13.91
C ILE A 271 4.28 -1.09 15.44
N GLU A 272 4.76 -2.25 15.93
CA GLU A 272 4.98 -2.53 17.36
C GLU A 272 6.34 -2.01 17.88
N SER A 273 7.19 -1.46 17.01
CA SER A 273 8.48 -0.92 17.47
C SER A 273 8.23 0.28 18.39
N ARG A 274 9.01 0.39 19.47
CA ARG A 274 9.03 1.59 20.33
C ARG A 274 9.22 2.89 19.55
N ASN A 275 9.97 2.86 18.45
CA ASN A 275 10.21 4.02 17.59
C ASN A 275 9.20 4.16 16.44
N SER A 276 8.18 3.30 16.34
CA SER A 276 7.14 3.41 15.33
C SER A 276 6.33 4.70 15.54
N PHE A 277 5.75 5.22 14.46
CA PHE A 277 5.00 6.46 14.54
C PHE A 277 3.78 6.30 15.46
N GLY A 278 3.06 5.19 15.30
CA GLY A 278 1.83 4.92 16.05
C GLY A 278 2.06 4.82 17.55
N VAL A 279 3.08 4.07 17.98
CA VAL A 279 3.42 3.91 19.39
C VAL A 279 3.78 5.26 20.01
N GLN A 280 4.62 6.04 19.33
CA GLN A 280 5.07 7.34 19.82
C GLN A 280 3.97 8.39 19.81
N PHE A 281 3.04 8.32 18.86
CA PHE A 281 1.88 9.20 18.80
C PHE A 281 0.90 8.87 19.92
N ALA A 282 0.56 7.59 20.11
CA ALA A 282 -0.34 7.15 21.17
C ALA A 282 0.21 7.47 22.56
N GLU A 283 1.50 7.28 22.78
CA GLU A 283 2.15 7.61 24.06
C GLU A 283 2.00 9.09 24.44
N GLN A 284 1.96 10.00 23.46
CA GLN A 284 1.82 11.44 23.68
C GLN A 284 0.36 11.92 23.64
N SER A 285 -0.59 11.08 23.24
CA SER A 285 -1.99 11.43 23.07
C SER A 285 -2.77 11.16 24.35
N SER A 286 -3.27 12.22 25.00
CA SER A 286 -4.11 12.06 26.21
C SER A 286 -5.38 11.26 25.91
N GLU A 287 -6.02 11.51 24.77
CA GLU A 287 -7.26 10.83 24.34
C GLU A 287 -7.06 9.32 24.17
N MET A 288 -5.94 8.90 23.55
CA MET A 288 -5.64 7.48 23.36
C MET A 288 -5.26 6.81 24.69
N ASN A 289 -4.54 7.50 25.57
CA ASN A 289 -4.21 6.98 26.89
C ASN A 289 -5.45 6.84 27.77
N GLU A 290 -6.36 7.81 27.79
CA GLU A 290 -7.66 7.69 28.49
C GLU A 290 -8.49 6.52 27.96
N THR A 291 -8.44 6.27 26.64
CA THR A 291 -9.12 5.12 26.04
C THR A 291 -8.47 3.80 26.48
N LEU A 292 -7.14 3.74 26.53
CA LEU A 292 -6.41 2.58 27.05
C LEU A 292 -6.76 2.30 28.52
N GLU A 293 -6.86 3.33 29.35
CA GLU A 293 -7.27 3.19 30.75
C GLU A 293 -8.68 2.60 30.88
N LYS A 294 -9.65 3.10 30.10
CA LYS A 294 -11.01 2.53 30.05
C LYS A 294 -11.03 1.07 29.62
N ILE A 295 -10.22 0.71 28.62
CA ILE A 295 -10.10 -0.69 28.18
C ILE A 295 -9.49 -1.54 29.31
N GLN A 296 -8.49 -1.02 30.02
CA GLN A 296 -7.87 -1.72 31.15
C GLN A 296 -8.89 -1.96 32.29
N GLU A 297 -9.71 -0.96 32.62
CA GLU A 297 -10.80 -1.09 33.60
C GLU A 297 -11.82 -2.14 33.16
N GLN A 298 -12.23 -2.14 31.89
CA GLN A 298 -13.13 -3.15 31.33
C GLN A 298 -12.52 -4.56 31.39
N ILE A 299 -11.22 -4.70 31.12
CA ILE A 299 -10.49 -5.97 31.24
C ILE A 299 -10.53 -6.49 32.68
N GLU A 300 -10.31 -5.64 33.67
CA GLU A 300 -10.34 -6.05 35.08
C GLU A 300 -11.75 -6.42 35.54
N GLN A 301 -12.78 -5.73 35.04
CA GLN A 301 -14.17 -6.12 35.30
C GLN A 301 -14.51 -7.46 34.63
N ASP A 302 -14.13 -7.64 33.36
CA ASP A 302 -14.35 -8.89 32.63
C ASP A 302 -13.67 -10.08 33.31
N LYS A 303 -12.48 -9.87 33.89
CA LYS A 303 -11.78 -10.92 34.66
C LYS A 303 -12.55 -11.31 35.92
N LYS A 304 -13.10 -10.34 36.66
CA LYS A 304 -13.92 -10.62 37.86
C LYS A 304 -15.19 -11.38 37.49
N ASP A 305 -15.89 -10.92 36.46
CA ASP A 305 -17.10 -11.59 35.95
C ASP A 305 -16.77 -13.02 35.52
N LYS A 306 -15.60 -13.23 34.90
CA LYS A 306 -15.15 -14.57 34.53
C LYS A 306 -14.85 -15.45 35.73
N THR A 307 -14.20 -14.91 36.76
CA THR A 307 -13.95 -15.65 38.00
C THR A 307 -15.26 -16.09 38.65
N GLU A 308 -16.26 -15.22 38.71
CA GLU A 308 -17.58 -15.58 39.22
C GLU A 308 -18.27 -16.66 38.38
N GLU A 309 -18.20 -16.56 37.04
CA GLU A 309 -18.74 -17.57 36.13
C GLU A 309 -18.12 -18.95 36.38
N VAL A 310 -16.79 -19.02 36.47
CA VAL A 310 -16.05 -20.27 36.73
C VAL A 310 -16.40 -20.84 38.10
N ASN A 311 -16.48 -20.01 39.14
CA ASN A 311 -16.84 -20.46 40.49
C ASN A 311 -18.27 -21.02 40.55
N LYS A 312 -19.25 -20.32 39.97
CA LYS A 312 -20.64 -20.81 39.88
C LYS A 312 -20.73 -22.13 39.11
N ALA A 313 -19.93 -22.29 38.05
CA ALA A 313 -19.86 -23.54 37.30
C ALA A 313 -19.26 -24.70 38.11
N LYS A 314 -18.22 -24.43 38.91
CA LYS A 314 -17.61 -25.42 39.83
C LYS A 314 -18.58 -25.82 40.94
N GLU A 315 -19.26 -24.87 41.57
CA GLU A 315 -20.30 -25.14 42.59
C GLU A 315 -21.41 -26.04 42.01
N LYS A 316 -21.92 -25.70 40.81
CA LYS A 316 -22.92 -26.51 40.12
C LYS A 316 -22.43 -27.92 39.80
N TYR A 317 -21.17 -28.08 39.41
CA TYR A 317 -20.57 -29.39 39.20
C TYR A 317 -20.56 -30.20 40.50
N GLU A 318 -20.11 -29.62 41.61
CA GLU A 318 -20.10 -30.27 42.92
C GLU A 318 -21.51 -30.66 43.39
N GLU A 319 -22.51 -29.80 43.20
CA GLU A 319 -23.90 -30.10 43.52
C GLU A 319 -24.44 -31.30 42.74
N LEU A 320 -24.16 -31.37 41.44
CA LEU A 320 -24.57 -32.49 40.60
C LEU A 320 -23.85 -33.78 41.04
N MET A 321 -22.55 -33.71 41.34
CA MET A 321 -21.79 -34.86 41.81
C MET A 321 -22.22 -35.35 43.19
N LYS A 322 -22.63 -34.46 44.10
CA LYS A 322 -23.23 -34.84 45.39
C LYS A 322 -24.51 -35.67 45.20
N LYS A 323 -25.35 -35.31 44.22
CA LYS A 323 -26.56 -36.09 43.86
C LYS A 323 -26.21 -37.46 43.28
N VAL A 324 -25.11 -37.57 42.52
CA VAL A 324 -24.61 -38.84 41.96
C VAL A 324 -24.21 -39.83 43.05
N ILE A 325 -23.52 -39.38 44.11
CA ILE A 325 -23.02 -40.24 45.20
C ILE A 325 -24.17 -41.01 45.90
N GLY A 326 -25.36 -40.39 45.98
CA GLY A 326 -26.54 -40.99 46.62
C GLY A 326 -27.37 -41.92 45.74
N LEU A 327 -27.07 -42.05 44.44
CA LEU A 327 -27.88 -42.80 43.49
C LEU A 327 -27.18 -44.07 43.03
N LYS A 328 -27.93 -45.17 42.89
CA LYS A 328 -27.43 -46.40 42.25
C LYS A 328 -27.60 -46.31 40.73
N CYS A 329 -26.69 -46.91 39.98
CA CYS A 329 -26.84 -47.02 38.55
C CYS A 329 -27.81 -48.17 38.25
N GLU A 330 -28.91 -47.86 37.56
CA GLU A 330 -29.93 -48.86 37.16
C GLU A 330 -29.71 -49.39 35.73
N CYS A 331 -28.56 -49.09 35.13
CA CYS A 331 -28.29 -49.32 33.71
C CYS A 331 -27.71 -50.70 33.37
N GLU A 332 -27.67 -51.67 34.30
CA GLU A 332 -27.15 -53.02 34.02
C GLU A 332 -28.24 -54.11 34.05
N SER A 333 -28.16 -54.97 33.02
CA SER A 333 -28.98 -56.16 32.69
C SER A 333 -30.41 -55.92 32.20
N ASP A 334 -30.58 -55.60 30.92
CA ASP A 334 -30.96 -56.66 29.96
C ASP A 334 -31.02 -56.19 28.51
N VAL A 335 -30.74 -57.15 27.65
CA VAL A 335 -30.63 -57.08 26.20
C VAL A 335 -31.92 -56.55 25.58
N LYS A 336 -31.76 -55.60 24.64
CA LYS A 336 -32.77 -55.04 23.72
C LYS A 336 -33.78 -54.07 24.35
N PHE A 337 -33.60 -52.79 24.00
CA PHE A 337 -34.49 -51.63 24.24
C PHE A 337 -34.46 -51.05 25.67
N TYR A 338 -33.76 -49.93 25.88
CA TYR A 338 -34.39 -48.61 25.98
C TYR A 338 -33.38 -47.50 26.28
N TYR A 339 -33.57 -46.39 25.59
CA TYR A 339 -32.77 -45.16 25.59
C TYR A 339 -32.92 -44.30 26.86
N LYS A 340 -33.41 -44.85 27.98
CA LYS A 340 -33.59 -44.11 29.23
C LYS A 340 -32.37 -44.29 30.12
N LYS A 341 -31.50 -43.29 30.10
CA LYS A 341 -30.37 -43.20 31.01
C LYS A 341 -30.92 -42.95 32.41
N CYS A 342 -30.48 -43.74 33.40
CA CYS A 342 -30.91 -43.56 34.78
C CYS A 342 -30.52 -42.17 35.31
N ASP A 343 -31.15 -41.74 36.41
CA ASP A 343 -30.92 -40.42 36.98
C ASP A 343 -29.45 -40.18 37.35
N ARG A 344 -28.75 -41.21 37.84
CA ARG A 344 -27.30 -41.15 38.09
C ARG A 344 -26.53 -40.79 36.82
N CYS A 345 -26.72 -41.53 35.73
CA CYS A 345 -26.04 -41.27 34.45
C CYS A 345 -26.46 -39.92 33.83
N ASN A 346 -27.67 -39.43 34.13
CA ASN A 346 -28.11 -38.10 33.69
C ASN A 346 -27.40 -37.00 34.48
N PHE A 347 -27.29 -37.10 35.80
CA PHE A 347 -26.55 -36.14 36.62
C PHE A 347 -25.04 -36.15 36.31
N GLU A 348 -24.42 -37.33 36.14
CA GLU A 348 -23.02 -37.45 35.71
C GLU A 348 -22.80 -36.79 34.34
N ARG A 349 -23.69 -37.04 33.36
CA ARG A 349 -23.58 -36.35 32.07
C ARG A 349 -23.77 -34.85 32.21
N ALA A 350 -24.77 -34.41 32.98
CA ALA A 350 -25.04 -32.99 33.17
C ALA A 350 -23.82 -32.28 33.78
N ALA A 351 -23.18 -32.90 34.77
CA ALA A 351 -21.96 -32.40 35.40
C ALA A 351 -20.81 -32.31 34.39
N ASN A 352 -20.53 -33.40 33.66
CA ASN A 352 -19.46 -33.46 32.66
C ASN A 352 -19.70 -32.55 31.43
N ASN A 353 -20.94 -32.16 31.19
CA ASN A 353 -21.31 -31.26 30.08
C ASN A 353 -21.29 -29.77 30.47
N ILE A 354 -21.01 -29.43 31.73
CA ILE A 354 -20.78 -28.03 32.11
C ILE A 354 -19.55 -27.54 31.36
N LYS A 355 -19.75 -26.55 30.50
CA LYS A 355 -18.69 -25.88 29.76
C LYS A 355 -18.69 -24.41 30.13
N VAL A 356 -17.48 -23.91 30.37
CA VAL A 356 -17.19 -22.50 30.55
C VAL A 356 -16.10 -22.18 29.55
N ASP A 357 -16.34 -21.21 28.69
CA ASP A 357 -15.36 -20.81 27.68
C ASP A 357 -14.15 -20.16 28.36
N ILE A 358 -13.02 -20.04 27.68
CA ILE A 358 -11.88 -19.29 28.17
C ILE A 358 -12.17 -17.78 28.06
N TYR A 359 -11.55 -17.00 28.93
CA TYR A 359 -11.36 -15.58 28.74
C TYR A 359 -10.04 -15.36 27.98
N GLU A 360 -10.14 -14.70 26.83
CA GLU A 360 -8.97 -14.22 26.07
C GLU A 360 -8.92 -12.70 26.17
N CYS A 361 -7.79 -12.16 26.65
CA CYS A 361 -7.61 -10.73 26.80
C CYS A 361 -7.69 -10.01 25.43
N PRO A 362 -8.57 -9.00 25.27
CA PRO A 362 -8.76 -8.34 23.98
C PRO A 362 -7.54 -7.51 23.55
N MET A 363 -6.71 -7.06 24.51
CA MET A 363 -5.51 -6.25 24.28
C MET A 363 -4.22 -7.05 24.52
N PRO A 364 -3.14 -6.79 23.75
CA PRO A 364 -1.81 -7.32 24.04
C PRO A 364 -1.30 -6.90 25.42
N SER A 365 -0.52 -7.76 26.07
CA SER A 365 0.12 -7.48 27.36
C SER A 365 1.37 -6.59 27.24
N GLU A 366 2.06 -6.65 26.10
CA GLU A 366 3.20 -5.78 25.82
C GLU A 366 2.74 -4.34 25.57
N ARG A 367 3.37 -3.38 26.27
CA ARG A 367 2.97 -1.96 26.23
C ARG A 367 3.01 -1.38 24.82
N GLU A 368 4.09 -1.63 24.08
CA GLU A 368 4.25 -1.13 22.72
C GLU A 368 3.20 -1.72 21.77
N SER A 369 2.88 -3.00 21.89
CA SER A 369 1.81 -3.65 21.12
C SER A 369 0.43 -3.08 21.47
N ALA A 370 0.15 -2.83 22.75
CA ALA A 370 -1.10 -2.18 23.18
C ALA A 370 -1.21 -0.74 22.63
N LEU A 371 -0.12 0.03 22.67
CA LEU A 371 -0.05 1.37 22.08
C LEU A 371 -0.21 1.35 20.55
N ALA A 372 0.34 0.35 19.88
CA ALA A 372 0.14 0.15 18.45
C ALA A 372 -1.34 -0.15 18.15
N VAL A 373 -1.97 -1.05 18.90
CA VAL A 373 -3.39 -1.39 18.72
C VAL A 373 -4.28 -0.16 18.94
N ILE A 374 -4.09 0.62 20.01
CA ILE A 374 -4.94 1.81 20.22
C ILE A 374 -4.74 2.85 19.12
N PHE A 375 -3.51 3.02 18.63
CA PHE A 375 -3.25 3.91 17.51
C PHE A 375 -4.00 3.47 16.26
N GLU A 376 -4.03 2.17 15.96
CA GLU A 376 -4.80 1.64 14.83
C GLU A 376 -6.31 1.82 15.00
N LEU A 377 -6.83 1.66 16.22
CA LEU A 377 -8.26 1.86 16.53
C LEU A 377 -8.68 3.33 16.43
N GLN A 378 -7.79 4.26 16.75
CA GLN A 378 -8.10 5.70 16.85
C GLN A 378 -7.26 6.56 15.92
N MET A 379 -6.79 6.00 14.80
CA MET A 379 -5.88 6.67 13.89
C MET A 379 -6.43 8.01 13.41
N PRO A 380 -5.65 9.11 13.48
CA PRO A 380 -6.04 10.37 12.85
C PRO A 380 -6.31 10.17 11.36
N ASN A 381 -7.43 10.71 10.89
CA ASN A 381 -7.92 10.49 9.53
C ASN A 381 -6.90 10.89 8.44
N GLU A 382 -6.13 11.94 8.70
CA GLU A 382 -5.11 12.44 7.78
C GLU A 382 -3.94 11.44 7.63
N ILE A 383 -3.54 10.80 8.72
CA ILE A 383 -2.53 9.73 8.71
C ILE A 383 -3.09 8.48 8.02
N ARG A 384 -4.35 8.13 8.29
CA ARG A 384 -5.05 7.01 7.64
C ARG A 384 -5.06 7.17 6.12
N CYS A 385 -5.53 8.32 5.61
CA CYS A 385 -5.57 8.61 4.17
C CYS A 385 -4.17 8.53 3.54
N TYR A 386 -3.16 9.12 4.20
CA TYR A 386 -1.78 9.07 3.72
C TYR A 386 -1.24 7.64 3.65
N ARG A 387 -1.49 6.84 4.69
CA ARG A 387 -1.05 5.45 4.76
C ARG A 387 -1.74 4.58 3.71
N ASP A 388 -3.02 4.80 3.45
CA ASP A 388 -3.76 4.08 2.42
C ASP A 388 -3.21 4.38 1.02
N ILE A 389 -2.92 5.65 0.71
CA ILE A 389 -2.29 6.05 -0.56
C ILE A 389 -0.89 5.41 -0.70
N LEU A 390 -0.08 5.41 0.36
CA LEU A 390 1.22 4.74 0.39
C LEU A 390 1.08 3.24 0.11
N TRP A 391 0.12 2.57 0.77
CA TRP A 391 -0.12 1.14 0.58
C TRP A 391 -0.58 0.84 -0.85
N LEU A 392 -1.53 1.61 -1.37
CA LEU A 392 -2.03 1.49 -2.73
C LEU A 392 -0.91 1.67 -3.77
N PHE A 393 -0.04 2.66 -3.58
CA PHE A 393 1.14 2.85 -4.43
C PHE A 393 2.11 1.68 -4.32
N ALA A 394 2.43 1.23 -3.10
CA ALA A 394 3.37 0.14 -2.86
C ALA A 394 2.90 -1.20 -3.42
N ASN A 395 1.59 -1.44 -3.51
CA ASN A 395 0.98 -2.68 -4.00
C ASN A 395 0.54 -2.59 -5.48
N ARG A 396 0.96 -1.57 -6.23
CA ARG A 396 0.72 -1.49 -7.67
C ARG A 396 1.40 -2.69 -8.40
N PRO A 397 0.87 -3.11 -9.56
CA PRO A 397 -0.36 -2.66 -10.20
C PRO A 397 -1.62 -3.37 -9.66
N ASN A 398 -1.45 -4.40 -8.84
CA ASN A 398 -2.52 -5.28 -8.38
C ASN A 398 -2.66 -5.21 -6.84
N PRO A 399 -3.29 -4.15 -6.29
CA PRO A 399 -3.53 -4.04 -4.86
C PRO A 399 -4.57 -5.09 -4.42
N LYS A 400 -4.09 -6.26 -4.00
CA LYS A 400 -4.95 -7.34 -3.47
C LYS A 400 -4.65 -7.54 -1.99
N ARG A 401 -5.70 -7.62 -1.19
CA ARG A 401 -5.59 -8.04 0.21
C ARG A 401 -5.20 -9.52 0.27
N SER A 402 -4.26 -9.86 1.13
CA SER A 402 -3.96 -11.26 1.42
C SER A 402 -5.16 -11.90 2.12
N HIS A 403 -5.71 -12.97 1.55
CA HIS A 403 -6.89 -13.66 2.11
C HIS A 403 -6.57 -14.58 3.30
N LYS A 404 -5.30 -14.66 3.74
CA LYS A 404 -4.86 -15.63 4.77
C LYS A 404 -4.75 -15.07 6.18
N MET A 405 -5.27 -13.86 6.43
CA MET A 405 -5.14 -13.20 7.73
C MET A 405 -6.51 -12.96 8.37
N HIS A 406 -6.53 -12.94 9.69
CA HIS A 406 -7.71 -12.69 10.50
C HIS A 406 -7.83 -11.19 10.79
N GLU A 407 -8.98 -10.60 10.49
CA GLU A 407 -9.24 -9.20 10.83
C GLU A 407 -9.53 -9.08 12.32
N TRP A 408 -8.78 -8.20 13.00
CA TRP A 408 -8.75 -8.13 14.46
C TRP A 408 -10.13 -7.85 15.06
N LEU A 409 -10.83 -6.86 14.50
CA LEU A 409 -12.17 -6.45 14.95
C LEU A 409 -13.30 -7.37 14.49
N SER A 410 -12.99 -8.35 13.63
CA SER A 410 -13.92 -9.40 13.21
C SER A 410 -13.76 -10.68 14.04
N SER A 411 -12.63 -10.84 14.75
CA SER A 411 -12.38 -11.98 15.63
C SER A 411 -13.00 -11.80 17.02
N ARG A 412 -13.64 -12.85 17.55
CA ARG A 412 -14.12 -12.87 18.94
C ARG A 412 -12.98 -13.25 19.89
N PRO A 413 -12.91 -12.69 21.11
CA PRO A 413 -13.78 -11.66 21.69
C PRO A 413 -13.38 -10.22 21.32
N HIS A 414 -12.24 -10.04 20.63
CA HIS A 414 -11.63 -8.74 20.33
C HIS A 414 -12.59 -7.74 19.70
N GLY A 415 -13.33 -8.14 18.66
CA GLY A 415 -14.31 -7.29 17.99
C GLY A 415 -15.41 -6.81 18.91
N SER A 416 -15.99 -7.70 19.73
CA SER A 416 -17.04 -7.33 20.69
C SER A 416 -16.54 -6.41 21.80
N LYS A 417 -15.25 -6.47 22.15
CA LYS A 417 -14.67 -5.71 23.27
C LYS A 417 -14.02 -4.40 22.84
N LEU A 418 -13.56 -4.29 21.60
CA LEU A 418 -12.77 -3.14 21.14
C LEU A 418 -13.50 -2.23 20.14
N LYS A 419 -14.57 -2.71 19.50
CA LYS A 419 -15.24 -1.97 18.42
C LYS A 419 -15.84 -0.64 18.87
N GLU A 420 -16.26 -0.52 20.12
CA GLU A 420 -16.79 0.73 20.68
C GLU A 420 -15.74 1.84 20.81
N PHE A 421 -14.46 1.48 20.94
CA PHE A 421 -13.34 2.41 21.07
C PHE A 421 -12.78 2.86 19.71
N CYS A 422 -13.29 2.28 18.62
CA CYS A 422 -12.75 2.50 17.29
C CYS A 422 -13.38 3.73 16.63
N LYS A 423 -12.53 4.62 16.09
CA LYS A 423 -12.96 5.76 15.25
C LYS A 423 -13.29 5.26 13.84
N ASP A 424 -14.15 5.99 13.12
CA ASP A 424 -14.74 5.60 11.83
C ASP A 424 -13.78 4.84 10.89
N LEU A 425 -14.06 3.54 10.68
CA LEU A 425 -13.27 2.61 9.85
C LEU A 425 -13.76 2.50 8.39
N HIS A 426 -14.56 3.46 7.91
CA HIS A 426 -15.17 3.33 6.61
C HIS A 426 -14.12 3.45 5.49
N ASP A 427 -14.05 2.43 4.63
CA ASP A 427 -13.22 2.37 3.40
C ASP A 427 -11.68 2.37 3.58
N CYS A 428 -11.18 1.97 4.76
CA CYS A 428 -9.73 1.83 5.00
C CYS A 428 -9.09 0.77 4.09
N LYS A 429 -7.95 1.05 3.46
CA LYS A 429 -7.18 0.05 2.68
C LYS A 429 -6.26 -0.76 3.56
N VAL A 430 -5.70 -0.13 4.60
CA VAL A 430 -4.87 -0.76 5.62
C VAL A 430 -5.67 -0.94 6.91
N GLN A 431 -5.77 -2.17 7.37
CA GLN A 431 -6.50 -2.58 8.58
C GLN A 431 -5.60 -3.35 9.54
N LEU A 432 -5.97 -3.38 10.82
CA LEU A 432 -5.35 -4.22 11.85
C LEU A 432 -5.77 -5.69 11.66
N LEU A 433 -4.77 -6.56 11.47
CA LEU A 433 -4.91 -7.97 11.18
C LEU A 433 -4.04 -8.82 12.12
N SER A 434 -4.24 -10.13 12.08
CA SER A 434 -3.41 -11.12 12.76
C SER A 434 -3.16 -12.33 11.87
N ALA A 435 -1.94 -12.86 11.92
CA ALA A 435 -1.59 -14.14 11.31
C ALA A 435 -2.08 -15.34 12.13
N ARG A 436 -2.38 -15.14 13.41
CA ARG A 436 -2.91 -16.15 14.33
C ARG A 436 -4.41 -15.97 14.51
N ARG A 437 -5.10 -17.09 14.67
CA ARG A 437 -6.52 -17.11 15.05
C ARG A 437 -6.64 -16.92 16.56
N SER A 438 -7.69 -16.22 17.00
CA SER A 438 -8.05 -16.15 18.42
C SER A 438 -8.27 -17.55 19.00
N LEU A 439 -7.75 -17.78 20.21
CA LEU A 439 -7.94 -19.01 20.96
C LEU A 439 -9.42 -19.27 21.27
N SER A 440 -10.20 -18.23 21.55
CA SER A 440 -11.65 -18.31 21.75
C SER A 440 -12.43 -18.84 20.54
N GLU A 441 -11.81 -18.86 19.34
CA GLU A 441 -12.41 -19.44 18.14
C GLU A 441 -11.86 -20.82 17.76
N THR A 442 -10.94 -21.37 18.55
CA THR A 442 -10.35 -22.70 18.32
C THR A 442 -11.04 -23.78 19.16
N HIS A 443 -10.61 -25.04 19.00
CA HIS A 443 -11.04 -26.13 19.89
C HIS A 443 -10.47 -26.01 21.32
N TYR A 444 -9.60 -25.03 21.59
CA TYR A 444 -9.13 -24.65 22.93
C TYR A 444 -10.01 -23.59 23.60
N SER A 445 -11.15 -23.25 23.00
CA SER A 445 -12.10 -22.25 23.51
C SER A 445 -12.72 -22.57 24.87
N ALA A 446 -12.60 -23.81 25.36
CA ALA A 446 -13.00 -24.22 26.69
C ALA A 446 -12.06 -25.33 27.21
N PRO A 447 -11.70 -25.35 28.52
CA PRO A 447 -10.98 -26.46 29.13
C PRO A 447 -11.74 -27.79 28.99
N ARG A 448 -11.01 -28.91 29.08
CA ARG A 448 -11.59 -30.25 28.88
C ARG A 448 -12.61 -30.65 29.94
N SER A 449 -12.42 -30.21 31.19
CA SER A 449 -13.32 -30.52 32.30
C SER A 449 -13.28 -29.42 33.36
N ILE A 450 -14.45 -28.95 33.77
CA ILE A 450 -14.61 -27.98 34.87
C ILE A 450 -14.14 -28.54 36.22
N ALA A 451 -14.16 -29.88 36.37
CA ALA A 451 -13.83 -30.57 37.61
C ALA A 451 -12.34 -30.49 37.95
N SER A 452 -11.49 -30.60 36.93
CA SER A 452 -10.03 -30.66 37.10
C SER A 452 -9.33 -29.34 36.75
N ALA A 453 -9.97 -28.48 35.96
CA ALA A 453 -9.37 -27.23 35.52
C ALA A 453 -9.16 -26.28 36.71
N SER A 454 -7.94 -25.75 36.84
CA SER A 454 -7.65 -24.66 37.77
C SER A 454 -8.38 -23.38 37.32
N LEU A 455 -8.45 -22.37 38.19
CA LEU A 455 -9.02 -21.08 37.78
C LEU A 455 -8.16 -20.41 36.70
N GLU A 456 -6.83 -20.56 36.76
CA GLU A 456 -5.86 -19.99 35.82
C GLU A 456 -6.02 -20.54 34.40
N GLU A 457 -6.46 -21.79 34.24
CA GLU A 457 -6.72 -22.42 32.94
C GLU A 457 -7.86 -21.76 32.13
N PHE A 458 -8.60 -20.82 32.73
CA PHE A 458 -9.63 -20.03 32.04
C PHE A 458 -9.13 -18.66 31.58
N PHE A 459 -7.92 -18.23 31.92
CA PHE A 459 -7.41 -16.91 31.59
C PHE A 459 -6.25 -16.99 30.61
N PHE A 460 -6.44 -16.42 29.42
CA PHE A 460 -5.42 -16.36 28.39
C PHE A 460 -5.11 -14.91 28.03
N GLU A 461 -3.83 -14.65 27.84
CA GLU A 461 -3.36 -13.45 27.18
C GLU A 461 -3.82 -13.41 25.71
N ASN A 462 -3.78 -12.22 25.12
CA ASN A 462 -4.11 -12.02 23.73
C ASN A 462 -3.29 -12.96 22.81
N SER A 463 -3.96 -13.75 21.98
CA SER A 463 -3.29 -14.70 21.07
C SER A 463 -3.09 -14.16 19.65
N LEU A 464 -3.70 -13.01 19.34
CA LEU A 464 -3.55 -12.34 18.06
C LEU A 464 -2.20 -11.63 17.97
N GLN A 465 -1.59 -11.70 16.78
CA GLN A 465 -0.33 -11.01 16.51
C GLN A 465 -0.62 -9.66 15.86
N VAL A 466 -0.14 -8.56 16.45
CA VAL A 466 -0.44 -7.20 15.95
C VAL A 466 0.25 -7.00 14.60
N GLN A 467 -0.55 -7.02 13.54
CA GLN A 467 -0.08 -6.78 12.17
C GLN A 467 -1.04 -5.85 11.45
N ILE A 468 -0.60 -5.27 10.35
CA ILE A 468 -1.49 -4.53 9.44
C ILE A 468 -1.58 -5.25 8.10
N THR A 469 -2.49 -4.79 7.24
CA THR A 469 -2.61 -5.28 5.87
C THR A 469 -1.24 -5.29 5.19
N PRO A 470 -0.73 -6.49 4.81
CA PRO A 470 0.64 -6.61 4.33
C PRO A 470 0.79 -5.94 2.96
N THR A 471 2.01 -5.49 2.67
CA THR A 471 2.40 -5.03 1.33
C THR A 471 2.96 -6.20 0.52
N LYS A 472 2.49 -6.35 -0.72
CA LYS A 472 3.01 -7.26 -1.74
C LYS A 472 3.43 -6.42 -2.97
N PRO A 473 4.59 -5.77 -2.93
CA PRO A 473 5.07 -4.97 -4.05
C PRO A 473 5.33 -5.84 -5.28
N ALA A 474 5.16 -5.26 -6.47
CA ALA A 474 5.68 -5.85 -7.70
C ALA A 474 7.21 -6.04 -7.61
N THR A 475 7.73 -7.05 -8.29
CA THR A 475 9.18 -7.20 -8.35
C THR A 475 9.77 -6.07 -9.20
N LEU A 476 11.02 -5.67 -8.92
CA LEU A 476 11.70 -4.68 -9.76
C LEU A 476 11.72 -5.14 -11.23
N GLN A 477 11.89 -6.44 -11.48
CA GLN A 477 11.90 -7.01 -12.81
C GLN A 477 10.56 -6.80 -13.55
N ASP A 478 9.42 -7.03 -12.89
CA ASP A 478 8.10 -6.83 -13.49
C ASP A 478 7.85 -5.34 -13.81
N GLU A 479 8.28 -4.44 -12.92
CA GLU A 479 8.16 -3.00 -13.16
C GLU A 479 9.10 -2.52 -14.28
N CYS A 480 10.32 -3.06 -14.35
CA CYS A 480 11.25 -2.80 -15.44
C CYS A 480 10.69 -3.29 -16.77
N GLN A 481 10.11 -4.50 -16.83
CA GLN A 481 9.46 -5.01 -18.04
C GLN A 481 8.32 -4.09 -18.50
N THR A 482 7.55 -3.53 -17.57
CA THR A 482 6.49 -2.55 -17.87
C THR A 482 7.07 -1.26 -18.49
N LEU A 483 8.21 -0.78 -17.97
CA LEU A 483 8.88 0.44 -18.42
C LEU A 483 9.77 0.24 -19.65
N THR A 484 10.19 -0.98 -19.92
CA THR A 484 11.04 -1.36 -21.06
C THR A 484 10.59 -2.68 -21.68
N PRO A 485 9.37 -2.76 -22.26
CA PRO A 485 8.80 -4.00 -22.78
C PRO A 485 9.55 -4.56 -24.00
N GLU A 486 10.42 -3.75 -24.61
CA GLU A 486 11.27 -4.13 -25.74
C GLU A 486 12.60 -4.77 -25.31
N LEU A 487 12.91 -4.83 -24.01
CA LEU A 487 14.15 -5.40 -23.48
C LEU A 487 13.85 -6.75 -22.84
N SER A 488 14.02 -7.83 -23.60
CA SER A 488 13.80 -9.22 -23.15
C SER A 488 15.06 -9.92 -22.64
N ASP A 489 16.19 -9.21 -22.52
CA ASP A 489 17.47 -9.79 -22.08
C ASP A 489 17.54 -9.83 -20.54
N PRO A 490 17.76 -11.01 -19.92
CA PRO A 490 17.87 -11.15 -18.47
C PRO A 490 19.11 -10.46 -17.85
N ASN A 491 20.06 -9.98 -18.66
CA ASN A 491 21.27 -9.28 -18.19
C ASN A 491 21.20 -7.74 -18.37
N TYR A 492 20.00 -7.16 -18.55
CA TYR A 492 19.80 -5.70 -18.67
C TYR A 492 19.58 -4.99 -17.34
#